data_AF-A0A433PXA7-F1
#
_entry.id   AF-A0A433PXA7-F1
#
_cell.length_a   1.000
_cell.length_b   1.000
_cell.length_c   1.000
_cell.angle_alpha   90.00
_cell.angle_beta   90.00
_cell.angle_gamma   90.00
#
_symmetry.space_group_name_H-M   'P 1'
#
loop_
_entity.id
_entity.type
_entity.pdbx_description
1 polymer ?
#
loop_
_entity_poly.entity_id
_entity_poly.type
_entity_poly.pdbx_seq_one_letter_code
_entity_poly.pdbx_strand_id
1 'polypeptide(L)'
;MTSRFFSSSIHNLRNPFKSPLLFAYAAAQGGDWGSIISRFLPQLHPAHCRAIHINMPPPIMPIPWTIWRPITSLRAFLGMAFGYQYFYSEREARDLADTGKFIKDESGYQALQGTKPQTLAYGLSDSPVGLLAWLLEKYHTWTEHSADSEALTAPNVTRDDILAIITTYYITSTISSSIRIYYEFLHSSDDLRLNRLYVKAPVGVALFKGELYKFPREWQECYANLKSYSYYEIGGHFAALEVPDLLIADIRRYFGQVAVSAELLDRDA
;
A
#
# COMPACT_ATOMS: atom_id res chain seq x y z
N MET A 1 15.99 13.79 21.99
CA MET A 1 14.53 13.61 22.16
C MET A 1 13.90 13.48 20.79
N THR A 2 13.89 12.29 20.22
CA THR A 2 13.22 12.00 18.94
C THR A 2 11.76 11.71 19.26
N SER A 3 10.88 12.69 19.01
CA SER A 3 9.45 12.49 19.13
C SER A 3 9.02 11.44 18.10
N ARG A 4 8.65 10.25 18.59
CA ARG A 4 7.93 9.23 17.84
C ARG A 4 6.71 9.93 17.23
N PHE A 5 6.58 10.02 15.91
CA PHE A 5 5.43 10.70 15.28
C PHE A 5 4.52 9.75 14.52
N PHE A 6 4.97 8.66 13.91
CA PHE A 6 4.11 7.94 12.96
C PHE A 6 3.01 7.11 13.65
N SER A 7 3.32 5.98 14.28
CA SER A 7 2.32 5.22 15.03
C SER A 7 1.75 5.99 16.22
N SER A 8 2.55 6.83 16.88
CA SER A 8 2.08 7.68 17.97
C SER A 8 1.08 8.73 17.48
N SER A 9 1.20 9.29 16.28
CA SER A 9 0.14 10.16 15.72
C SER A 9 -1.08 9.34 15.36
N ILE A 10 -0.93 8.13 14.81
CA ILE A 10 -2.07 7.23 14.57
C ILE A 10 -2.74 6.80 15.89
N HIS A 11 -1.96 6.68 16.96
CA HIS A 11 -2.43 6.38 18.31
C HIS A 11 -3.07 7.61 18.98
N ASN A 12 -2.48 8.79 18.75
CA ASN A 12 -2.92 10.09 19.24
C ASN A 12 -3.98 10.76 18.35
N LEU A 13 -4.35 10.15 17.21
CA LEU A 13 -5.67 10.32 16.62
C LEU A 13 -6.65 9.82 17.68
N ARG A 14 -6.92 10.67 18.67
CA ARG A 14 -7.89 10.47 19.74
C ARG A 14 -9.24 10.27 19.06
N ASN A 15 -9.55 9.02 18.72
CA ASN A 15 -10.67 8.64 17.87
C ASN A 15 -10.76 9.52 16.61
N PRO A 16 -10.24 9.08 15.44
CA PRO A 16 -10.65 9.72 14.19
C PRO A 16 -12.19 9.68 13.99
N PHE A 17 -12.89 8.88 14.81
CA PHE A 17 -14.34 8.71 14.88
C PHE A 17 -15.04 9.50 16.01
N LYS A 18 -14.38 10.46 16.68
CA LYS A 18 -15.01 11.39 17.66
C LYS A 18 -15.59 12.66 17.02
N SER A 19 -15.51 12.77 15.70
CA SER A 19 -16.28 13.75 14.93
C SER A 19 -17.78 13.55 15.16
N PRO A 20 -18.61 14.62 15.21
CA PRO A 20 -20.07 14.50 15.23
C PRO A 20 -20.65 13.78 14.00
N LEU A 21 -19.84 13.48 12.98
CA LEU A 21 -20.15 12.49 11.96
C LEU A 21 -19.96 11.08 12.54
N LEU A 22 -21.02 10.58 13.20
CA LEU A 22 -21.16 9.20 13.67
C LEU A 22 -20.86 8.20 12.54
N PHE A 23 -19.68 7.61 12.53
CA PHE A 23 -19.51 6.24 12.06
C PHE A 23 -19.19 5.37 13.27
N ALA A 24 -20.22 4.75 13.83
CA ALA A 24 -20.09 3.78 14.92
C ALA A 24 -19.18 2.59 14.51
N TYR A 25 -19.01 2.38 13.21
CA TYR A 25 -18.16 1.35 12.60
C TYR A 25 -17.52 1.90 11.34
N ALA A 26 -16.19 1.88 11.28
CA ALA A 26 -15.47 2.32 10.08
C ALA A 26 -14.77 1.16 9.38
N ALA A 27 -14.86 1.19 8.07
CA ALA A 27 -13.95 0.48 7.18
C ALA A 27 -12.82 1.43 6.76
N ALA A 28 -11.65 0.88 6.45
CA ALA A 28 -10.56 1.65 5.87
C ALA A 28 -10.19 1.11 4.49
N GLN A 29 -9.82 2.01 3.58
CA GLN A 29 -9.27 1.66 2.27
C GLN A 29 -7.95 2.40 2.07
N GLY A 30 -6.95 1.72 1.47
CA GLY A 30 -5.72 2.42 1.08
C GLY A 30 -4.77 1.64 0.16
N GLY A 31 -4.10 2.40 -0.71
CA GLY A 31 -2.87 2.00 -1.41
C GLY A 31 -1.64 2.68 -0.79
N ASP A 32 -0.44 2.34 -1.23
CA ASP A 32 0.83 2.90 -0.75
C ASP A 32 0.94 2.95 0.80
N TRP A 33 1.42 4.05 1.40
CA TRP A 33 1.40 4.26 2.85
C TRP A 33 0.00 4.14 3.45
N GLY A 34 -1.05 4.48 2.68
CA GLY A 34 -2.43 4.27 3.07
C GLY A 34 -2.78 2.79 3.33
N SER A 35 -2.14 1.84 2.64
CA SER A 35 -2.33 0.41 2.91
C SER A 35 -1.68 0.00 4.23
N ILE A 36 -0.48 0.50 4.52
CA ILE A 36 0.22 0.29 5.80
C ILE A 36 -0.60 0.88 6.95
N ILE A 37 -1.06 2.12 6.81
CA ILE A 37 -1.90 2.80 7.80
C ILE A 37 -3.22 2.06 7.99
N SER A 38 -3.87 1.64 6.90
CA SER A 38 -5.11 0.84 6.97
C SER A 38 -4.90 -0.44 7.75
N ARG A 39 -3.76 -1.12 7.60
CA ARG A 39 -3.42 -2.30 8.40
C ARG A 39 -3.20 -1.98 9.88
N PHE A 40 -2.76 -0.77 10.24
CA PHE A 40 -2.56 -0.38 11.63
C PHE A 40 -3.88 -0.09 12.34
N LEU A 41 -4.87 0.47 11.63
CA LEU A 41 -6.15 0.89 12.21
C LEU A 41 -6.89 -0.22 13.01
N PRO A 42 -7.15 -1.43 12.48
CA PRO A 42 -7.83 -2.48 13.26
C PRO A 42 -6.95 -3.08 14.35
N GLN A 43 -5.62 -2.90 14.28
CA GLN A 43 -4.70 -3.40 15.31
C GLN A 43 -4.59 -2.45 16.50
N LEU A 44 -4.62 -1.14 16.25
CA LEU A 44 -4.55 -0.10 17.27
C LEU A 44 -5.92 0.30 17.81
N HIS A 45 -6.95 0.24 16.96
CA HIS A 45 -8.32 0.67 17.26
C HIS A 45 -9.36 -0.40 16.86
N PRO A 46 -9.25 -1.64 17.40
CA PRO A 46 -10.10 -2.77 16.99
C PRO A 46 -11.60 -2.54 17.21
N ALA A 47 -11.98 -1.70 18.17
CA ALA A 47 -13.38 -1.35 18.42
C ALA A 47 -14.00 -0.47 17.31
N HIS A 48 -13.16 0.19 16.51
CA HIS A 48 -13.60 1.22 15.57
C HIS A 48 -13.31 0.89 14.10
N CYS A 49 -12.33 0.04 13.81
CA CYS A 49 -12.04 -0.43 12.45
C CYS A 49 -12.33 -1.93 12.33
N ARG A 50 -13.43 -2.28 11.63
CA ARG A 50 -13.91 -3.67 11.55
C ARG A 50 -13.45 -4.43 10.32
N ALA A 51 -13.09 -3.73 9.24
CA ALA A 51 -12.62 -4.35 8.01
C ALA A 51 -11.76 -3.37 7.22
N ILE A 52 -10.82 -3.89 6.45
CA ILE A 52 -9.97 -3.08 5.59
C ILE A 52 -9.93 -3.62 4.16
N HIS A 53 -9.74 -2.71 3.21
CA HIS A 53 -9.49 -3.02 1.80
C HIS A 53 -8.19 -2.34 1.38
N ILE A 54 -7.30 -3.06 0.70
CA ILE A 54 -6.03 -2.50 0.26
C ILE A 54 -5.78 -2.81 -1.21
N ASN A 55 -5.18 -1.85 -1.93
CA ASN A 55 -4.77 -2.05 -3.31
C ASN A 55 -3.25 -2.13 -3.52
N MET A 56 -2.47 -2.01 -2.45
CA MET A 56 -1.05 -2.34 -2.43
C MET A 56 -0.83 -3.41 -1.36
N PRO A 57 -0.63 -4.69 -1.73
CA PRO A 57 -0.32 -5.74 -0.78
C PRO A 57 0.94 -5.40 0.01
N PRO A 58 0.98 -5.66 1.32
CA PRO A 58 2.15 -5.40 2.11
C PRO A 58 3.36 -6.22 1.60
N PRO A 59 4.55 -5.59 1.47
CA PRO A 59 5.75 -6.24 0.95
C PRO A 59 6.44 -7.10 2.00
N ILE A 60 5.74 -8.14 2.44
CA ILE A 60 6.19 -9.02 3.52
C ILE A 60 6.29 -10.43 2.97
N MET A 61 7.52 -10.91 2.85
CA MET A 61 7.78 -12.29 2.48
C MET A 61 7.45 -13.22 3.65
N PRO A 62 6.87 -14.40 3.39
CA PRO A 62 6.44 -15.34 4.44
C PRO A 62 7.62 -15.91 5.27
N ILE A 63 8.87 -15.66 4.91
CA ILE A 63 10.05 -16.19 5.61
C ILE A 63 10.73 -15.16 6.51
N PRO A 64 11.35 -15.58 7.64
CA PRO A 64 11.20 -16.87 8.33
C PRO A 64 9.98 -16.94 9.27
N TRP A 65 9.16 -15.89 9.33
CA TRP A 65 8.27 -15.64 10.45
C TRP A 65 6.93 -16.38 10.41
N THR A 66 6.56 -17.01 9.29
CA THR A 66 5.22 -17.62 9.11
C THR A 66 5.23 -19.13 9.37
N ILE A 67 5.73 -19.52 10.53
CA ILE A 67 5.83 -20.92 10.96
C ILE A 67 4.49 -21.67 10.97
N TRP A 68 3.36 -20.94 11.01
CA TRP A 68 2.00 -21.50 10.92
C TRP A 68 1.56 -21.85 9.49
N ARG A 69 2.30 -21.44 8.45
CA ARG A 69 2.10 -21.85 7.04
C ARG A 69 3.39 -22.42 6.43
N PRO A 70 3.90 -23.55 6.95
CA PRO A 70 5.23 -24.07 6.61
C PRO A 70 5.42 -24.38 5.13
N ILE A 71 4.36 -24.84 4.44
CA ILE A 71 4.39 -25.13 3.00
C ILE A 71 4.61 -23.83 2.20
N THR A 72 3.88 -22.76 2.52
CA THR A 72 4.05 -21.45 1.87
C THR A 72 5.44 -20.88 2.15
N SER A 73 5.95 -20.98 3.38
CA SER A 73 7.31 -20.53 3.71
C SER A 73 8.38 -21.31 2.92
N LEU A 74 8.26 -22.64 2.86
CA LEU A 74 9.18 -23.48 2.10
C LEU A 74 9.12 -23.17 0.61
N ARG A 75 7.92 -23.03 0.05
CA ARG A 75 7.70 -22.69 -1.37
C ARG A 75 8.29 -21.33 -1.72
N ALA A 76 8.12 -20.33 -0.86
CA ALA A 76 8.74 -19.02 -1.02
C ALA A 76 10.27 -19.08 -0.94
N PHE A 77 10.82 -19.82 0.01
CA PHE A 77 12.27 -20.02 0.13
C PHE A 77 12.85 -20.70 -1.12
N LEU A 78 12.24 -21.80 -1.58
CA LEU A 78 12.69 -22.50 -2.77
C LEU A 78 12.55 -21.65 -4.03
N GLY A 79 11.47 -20.86 -4.14
CA GLY A 79 11.30 -19.90 -5.22
C GLY A 79 12.40 -18.82 -5.23
N MET A 80 12.79 -18.31 -4.06
CA MET A 80 13.90 -17.37 -3.94
C MET A 80 15.25 -18.03 -4.29
N ALA A 81 15.50 -19.25 -3.83
CA ALA A 81 16.79 -19.94 -3.99
C ALA A 81 17.01 -20.51 -5.40
N PHE A 82 15.95 -21.01 -6.03
CA PHE A 82 16.05 -21.77 -7.28
C PHE A 82 15.27 -21.15 -8.45
N GLY A 83 14.48 -20.10 -8.21
CA GLY A 83 13.67 -19.40 -9.20
C GLY A 83 12.17 -19.60 -9.00
N TYR A 84 11.40 -18.50 -8.98
CA TYR A 84 9.95 -18.52 -8.72
C TYR A 84 9.16 -19.28 -9.80
N GLN A 85 9.66 -19.38 -11.04
CA GLN A 85 9.01 -20.07 -12.15
C GLN A 85 8.80 -21.58 -11.91
N TYR A 86 9.54 -22.19 -10.99
CA TYR A 86 9.41 -23.61 -10.66
C TYR A 86 8.36 -23.88 -9.58
N PHE A 87 7.90 -22.85 -8.86
CA PHE A 87 7.08 -22.99 -7.65
C PHE A 87 5.77 -22.20 -7.68
N TYR A 88 5.66 -21.24 -8.61
CA TYR A 88 4.53 -20.34 -8.77
C TYR A 88 4.01 -20.38 -10.21
N SER A 89 2.78 -19.93 -10.41
CA SER A 89 2.24 -19.78 -11.78
C SER A 89 3.08 -18.79 -12.59
N GLU A 90 3.03 -18.88 -13.92
CA GLU A 90 3.79 -17.98 -14.80
C GLU A 90 3.52 -16.49 -14.48
N ARG A 91 2.25 -16.13 -14.26
CA ARG A 91 1.86 -14.78 -13.82
C ARG A 91 2.54 -14.40 -12.50
N GLU A 92 2.40 -15.23 -11.47
CA GLU A 92 2.98 -14.94 -10.14
C GLU A 92 4.51 -14.88 -10.18
N ALA A 93 5.16 -15.72 -10.98
CA ALA A 93 6.60 -15.69 -11.14
C ALA A 93 7.07 -14.39 -11.83
N ARG A 94 6.34 -13.92 -12.85
CA ARG A 94 6.58 -12.60 -13.48
C ARG A 94 6.35 -11.46 -12.49
N ASP A 95 5.23 -11.48 -11.77
CA ASP A 95 4.88 -10.48 -10.77
C ASP A 95 5.93 -10.35 -9.65
N LEU A 96 6.44 -11.49 -9.17
CA LEU A 96 7.52 -11.54 -8.19
C LEU A 96 8.86 -11.04 -8.77
N ALA A 97 9.14 -11.33 -10.05
CA ALA A 97 10.32 -10.83 -10.73
C ALA A 97 10.26 -9.30 -10.93
N ASP A 98 9.11 -8.77 -11.37
CA ASP A 98 8.87 -7.33 -11.51
C ASP A 98 9.02 -6.62 -10.17
N THR A 99 8.45 -7.18 -9.10
CA THR A 99 8.60 -6.67 -7.73
C THR A 99 10.06 -6.66 -7.30
N GLY A 100 10.81 -7.73 -7.61
CA GLY A 100 12.24 -7.82 -7.34
C GLY A 100 13.06 -6.76 -8.09
N LYS A 101 12.72 -6.51 -9.37
CA LYS A 101 13.33 -5.45 -10.18
C LYS A 101 13.03 -4.07 -9.59
N PHE A 102 11.78 -3.78 -9.23
CA PHE A 102 11.39 -2.54 -8.59
C PHE A 102 12.18 -2.29 -7.30
N ILE A 103 12.24 -3.29 -6.40
CA ILE A 103 12.98 -3.16 -5.13
C ILE A 103 14.46 -2.84 -5.39
N LYS A 104 15.05 -3.47 -6.40
CA LYS A 104 16.47 -3.31 -6.73
C LYS A 104 16.77 -1.96 -7.39
N ASP A 105 15.97 -1.57 -8.37
CA ASP A 105 16.31 -0.49 -9.30
C ASP A 105 15.60 0.83 -8.95
N GLU A 106 14.45 0.79 -8.28
CA GLU A 106 13.57 1.98 -8.07
C GLU A 106 13.49 2.45 -6.60
N SER A 107 14.21 1.84 -5.67
CA SER A 107 14.13 2.15 -4.23
C SER A 107 15.02 3.32 -3.75
N GLY A 108 15.72 4.01 -4.66
CA GLY A 108 16.61 5.12 -4.32
C GLY A 108 15.91 6.29 -3.60
N TYR A 109 14.69 6.63 -4.04
CA TYR A 109 13.89 7.68 -3.39
C TYR A 109 13.57 7.31 -1.92
N GLN A 110 13.23 6.05 -1.67
CA GLN A 110 12.90 5.53 -0.35
C GLN A 110 14.12 5.55 0.57
N ALA A 111 15.30 5.17 0.06
CA ALA A 111 16.54 5.21 0.82
C ALA A 111 16.90 6.64 1.27
N LEU A 112 16.75 7.62 0.37
CA LEU A 112 17.07 9.02 0.68
C LEU A 112 16.06 9.63 1.67
N GLN A 113 14.76 9.46 1.42
CA GLN A 113 13.70 9.92 2.32
C GLN A 113 13.73 9.21 3.67
N GLY A 114 14.13 7.93 3.67
CA GLY A 114 14.28 7.11 4.86
C GLY A 114 15.44 7.49 5.76
N THR A 115 16.44 8.23 5.26
CA THR A 115 17.68 8.52 6.01
C THR A 115 17.94 10.00 6.21
N LYS A 116 17.76 10.83 5.17
CA LYS A 116 18.07 12.26 5.14
C LYS A 116 16.91 13.09 4.56
N PRO A 117 15.67 12.94 5.06
CA PRO A 117 14.50 13.61 4.50
C PRO A 117 14.64 15.14 4.53
N GLN A 118 15.16 15.71 5.63
CA GLN A 118 15.29 17.16 5.78
C GLN A 118 16.27 17.76 4.75
N THR A 119 17.37 17.08 4.45
CA THR A 119 18.35 17.55 3.46
C THR A 119 17.74 17.55 2.06
N LEU A 120 17.05 16.47 1.68
CA LEU A 120 16.33 16.38 0.40
C LEU A 120 15.24 17.46 0.29
N ALA A 121 14.52 17.71 1.38
CA ALA A 121 13.41 18.65 1.41
C ALA A 121 13.81 20.07 0.98
N TYR A 122 15.00 20.56 1.32
CA TYR A 122 15.43 21.90 0.91
C TYR A 122 15.49 22.03 -0.61
N GLY A 123 16.09 21.06 -1.31
CA GLY A 123 16.18 21.09 -2.77
C GLY A 123 14.81 20.97 -3.45
N LEU A 124 13.93 20.11 -2.93
CA LEU A 124 12.59 19.92 -3.49
C LEU A 124 11.64 21.07 -3.17
N SER A 125 11.83 21.80 -2.07
CA SER A 125 10.98 22.93 -1.70
C SER A 125 11.38 24.22 -2.41
N ASP A 126 12.68 24.39 -2.69
CA ASP A 126 13.22 25.57 -3.37
C ASP A 126 12.98 25.55 -4.89
N SER A 127 13.04 24.36 -5.51
CA SER A 127 12.93 24.21 -6.96
C SER A 127 11.61 23.55 -7.38
N PRO A 128 10.65 24.28 -8.00
CA PRO A 128 9.44 23.67 -8.53
C PRO A 128 9.72 22.65 -9.65
N VAL A 129 10.80 22.86 -10.43
CA VAL A 129 11.22 21.90 -11.46
C VAL A 129 11.82 20.64 -10.82
N GLY A 130 12.58 20.80 -9.73
CA GLY A 130 13.09 19.68 -8.94
C GLY A 130 11.96 18.85 -8.32
N LEU A 131 10.95 19.51 -7.74
CA LEU A 131 9.75 18.85 -7.22
C LEU A 131 8.96 18.13 -8.32
N LEU A 132 8.75 18.81 -9.46
CA LEU A 132 8.07 18.24 -10.61
C LEU A 132 8.78 16.98 -11.08
N ALA A 133 10.09 17.02 -11.32
CA ALA A 133 10.85 15.86 -11.76
C ALA A 133 10.78 14.71 -10.74
N TRP A 134 10.94 15.01 -9.45
CA TRP A 134 10.94 14.01 -8.38
C TRP A 134 9.60 13.26 -8.25
N LEU A 135 8.48 13.95 -8.45
CA LEU A 135 7.14 13.35 -8.36
C LEU A 135 6.69 12.75 -9.70
N LEU A 136 6.92 13.45 -10.82
CA LEU A 136 6.52 13.01 -12.15
C LEU A 136 7.16 11.67 -12.52
N GLU A 137 8.42 11.45 -12.15
CA GLU A 137 9.09 10.16 -12.36
C GLU A 137 8.29 9.00 -11.75
N LYS A 138 7.68 9.19 -10.57
CA LYS A 138 6.87 8.14 -9.92
C LYS A 138 5.55 7.94 -10.62
N TYR A 139 4.89 9.01 -11.07
CA TYR A 139 3.67 8.88 -11.88
C TYR A 139 3.95 8.22 -13.23
N HIS A 140 5.09 8.50 -13.85
CA HIS A 140 5.51 7.80 -15.04
C HIS A 140 5.74 6.32 -14.72
N THR A 141 6.70 5.98 -13.88
CA THR A 141 7.11 4.59 -13.64
C THR A 141 6.02 3.72 -12.99
N TRP A 142 5.13 4.28 -12.17
CA TRP A 142 4.19 3.50 -11.36
C TRP A 142 2.77 3.41 -11.94
N THR A 143 2.47 4.13 -13.02
CA THR A 143 1.20 3.98 -13.74
C THR A 143 1.31 2.93 -14.85
N GLU A 144 0.25 2.16 -15.10
CA GLU A 144 0.26 1.19 -16.19
C GLU A 144 0.03 1.87 -17.53
N HIS A 145 1.09 1.94 -18.34
CA HIS A 145 1.06 2.36 -19.73
C HIS A 145 2.06 1.54 -20.55
N SER A 146 1.88 1.51 -21.88
CA SER A 146 2.79 0.77 -22.76
C SER A 146 4.17 1.43 -22.77
N ALA A 147 5.23 0.62 -22.62
CA ALA A 147 6.62 1.08 -22.72
C ALA A 147 6.97 1.64 -24.11
N ASP A 148 6.18 1.27 -25.14
CA ASP A 148 6.33 1.77 -26.51
C ASP A 148 5.53 3.06 -26.78
N SER A 149 4.83 3.59 -25.76
CA SER A 149 4.03 4.80 -25.88
C SER A 149 4.87 6.03 -25.55
N GLU A 150 4.70 7.12 -26.32
CA GLU A 150 5.19 8.45 -25.93
C GLU A 150 4.41 9.05 -24.74
N ALA A 151 3.41 8.33 -24.21
CA ALA A 151 2.61 8.76 -23.08
C ALA A 151 3.46 8.86 -21.80
N LEU A 152 3.30 9.98 -21.09
CA LEU A 152 3.97 10.22 -19.81
C LEU A 152 3.39 9.38 -18.66
N THR A 153 2.13 8.95 -18.76
CA THR A 153 1.37 8.23 -17.72
C THR A 153 0.31 7.31 -18.34
N ALA A 154 -0.42 6.56 -17.50
CA ALA A 154 -1.60 5.78 -17.88
C ALA A 154 -2.59 6.57 -18.79
N PRO A 155 -3.30 5.90 -19.72
CA PRO A 155 -4.14 6.56 -20.73
C PRO A 155 -5.23 7.49 -20.17
N ASN A 156 -5.76 7.19 -18.98
CA ASN A 156 -6.82 7.97 -18.34
C ASN A 156 -6.28 9.08 -17.41
N VAL A 157 -4.96 9.22 -17.30
CA VAL A 157 -4.30 10.17 -16.42
C VAL A 157 -3.76 11.30 -17.27
N THR A 158 -4.34 12.48 -17.13
CA THR A 158 -3.95 13.64 -17.93
C THR A 158 -2.76 14.37 -17.32
N ARG A 159 -2.10 15.19 -18.13
CA ARG A 159 -1.06 16.10 -17.64
C ARG A 159 -1.58 17.03 -16.54
N ASP A 160 -2.81 17.50 -16.66
CA ASP A 160 -3.41 18.42 -15.70
C ASP A 160 -3.68 17.73 -14.35
N ASP A 161 -4.04 16.44 -14.35
CA ASP A 161 -4.17 15.65 -13.12
C ASP A 161 -2.83 15.59 -12.36
N ILE A 162 -1.74 15.29 -13.07
CA ILE A 162 -0.40 15.23 -12.49
C ILE A 162 0.05 16.60 -11.99
N LEU A 163 -0.14 17.64 -12.80
CA LEU A 163 0.21 19.01 -12.41
C LEU A 163 -0.61 19.48 -11.21
N ALA A 164 -1.90 19.16 -11.13
CA ALA A 164 -2.73 19.51 -9.97
C ALA A 164 -2.18 18.90 -8.67
N ILE A 165 -1.78 17.63 -8.71
CA ILE A 165 -1.16 16.97 -7.55
C ILE A 165 0.16 17.64 -7.19
N ILE A 166 1.06 17.84 -8.14
CA ILE A 166 2.39 18.42 -7.89
C ILE A 166 2.28 19.88 -7.41
N THR A 167 1.37 20.65 -8.01
CA THR A 167 1.05 22.02 -7.57
C THR A 167 0.52 22.01 -6.14
N THR A 168 -0.28 21.02 -5.73
CA THR A 168 -0.72 20.88 -4.34
C THR A 168 0.47 20.74 -3.39
N TYR A 169 1.44 19.87 -3.71
CA TYR A 169 2.68 19.76 -2.92
C TYR A 169 3.46 21.08 -2.86
N TYR A 170 3.56 21.77 -4.00
CA TYR A 170 4.28 23.04 -4.11
C TYR A 170 3.64 24.15 -3.27
N ILE A 171 2.36 24.46 -3.49
CA ILE A 171 1.69 25.60 -2.85
C ILE A 171 1.50 25.41 -1.34
N THR A 172 1.40 24.15 -0.89
CA THR A 172 1.29 23.83 0.53
C THR A 172 2.65 23.61 1.19
N SER A 173 3.74 23.57 0.41
CA SER A 173 5.09 23.27 0.88
C SER A 173 5.18 21.95 1.66
N THR A 174 4.38 20.95 1.27
CA THR A 174 4.22 19.71 2.04
C THR A 174 5.21 18.62 1.66
N ILE A 175 6.03 18.78 0.62
CA ILE A 175 7.06 17.79 0.27
C ILE A 175 8.01 17.52 1.44
N SER A 176 8.37 18.54 2.23
CA SER A 176 9.21 18.38 3.42
C SER A 176 8.55 17.50 4.48
N SER A 177 7.27 17.75 4.76
CA SER A 177 6.52 16.99 5.77
C SER A 177 6.14 15.59 5.29
N SER A 178 5.79 15.41 4.02
CA SER A 178 5.27 14.15 3.49
C SER A 178 6.34 13.07 3.47
N ILE A 179 7.57 13.41 3.09
CA ILE A 179 8.67 12.45 2.97
C ILE A 179 9.23 12.01 4.33
N ARG A 180 8.88 12.71 5.41
CA ARG A 180 9.33 12.37 6.77
C ARG A 180 8.77 11.01 7.24
N ILE A 181 7.62 10.59 6.70
CA ILE A 181 7.00 9.28 7.02
C ILE A 181 7.98 8.11 6.82
N TYR A 182 8.81 8.17 5.78
CA TYR A 182 9.81 7.14 5.48
C TYR A 182 10.83 7.01 6.61
N TYR A 183 11.37 8.13 7.06
CA TYR A 183 12.34 8.15 8.16
C TYR A 183 11.72 7.63 9.46
N GLU A 184 10.55 8.12 9.83
CA GLU A 184 9.86 7.74 11.07
C GLU A 184 9.53 6.24 11.10
N PHE A 185 9.00 5.71 9.99
CA PHE A 185 8.64 4.29 9.89
C PHE A 185 9.88 3.38 9.94
N LEU A 186 10.93 3.68 9.14
CA LEU A 186 12.12 2.84 9.06
C LEU A 186 12.96 2.85 10.36
N HIS A 187 12.81 3.88 11.19
CA HIS A 187 13.51 4.00 12.48
C HIS A 187 12.63 3.63 13.69
N SER A 188 11.40 3.12 13.46
CA SER A 188 10.53 2.64 14.52
C SER A 188 10.45 1.11 14.51
N SER A 189 11.10 0.46 15.48
CA SER A 189 11.01 -0.99 15.68
C SER A 189 9.57 -1.44 15.94
N ASP A 190 8.78 -0.62 16.64
CA ASP A 190 7.40 -0.90 16.98
C ASP A 190 6.52 -0.88 15.71
N ASP A 191 6.73 0.09 14.82
CA ASP A 191 5.94 0.24 13.59
C ASP A 191 6.30 -0.86 12.59
N LEU A 192 7.59 -1.19 12.47
CA LEU A 192 8.07 -2.32 11.68
C LEU A 192 7.51 -3.65 12.18
N ARG A 193 7.43 -3.82 13.51
CA ARG A 193 6.79 -5.00 14.11
C ARG A 193 5.29 -5.01 13.83
N LEU A 194 4.58 -3.91 14.06
CA LEU A 194 3.14 -3.79 13.84
C LEU A 194 2.75 -4.08 12.39
N ASN A 195 3.56 -3.63 11.44
CA ASN A 195 3.35 -3.94 10.01
C ASN A 195 3.48 -5.43 9.69
N ARG A 196 4.27 -6.18 10.47
CA ARG A 196 4.48 -7.63 10.29
C ARG A 196 3.48 -8.49 11.06
N LEU A 197 2.71 -7.91 11.97
CA LEU A 197 1.70 -8.64 12.72
C LEU A 197 0.52 -9.04 11.83
N TYR A 198 -0.09 -10.17 12.21
CA TYR A 198 -1.26 -10.69 11.53
C TYR A 198 -2.49 -9.80 11.78
N VAL A 199 -3.11 -9.30 10.71
CA VAL A 199 -4.33 -8.48 10.79
C VAL A 199 -5.55 -9.39 10.95
N LYS A 200 -6.14 -9.40 12.16
CA LYS A 200 -7.30 -10.24 12.49
C LYS A 200 -8.60 -9.78 11.83
N ALA A 201 -8.78 -8.48 11.66
CA ALA A 201 -9.94 -7.94 10.96
C ALA A 201 -9.99 -8.46 9.52
N PRO A 202 -11.18 -8.71 8.95
CA PRO A 202 -11.35 -8.99 7.53
C PRO A 202 -10.54 -8.06 6.63
N VAL A 203 -9.78 -8.65 5.70
CA VAL A 203 -8.98 -7.94 4.70
C VAL A 203 -9.42 -8.31 3.29
N GLY A 204 -9.66 -7.28 2.47
CA GLY A 204 -9.79 -7.40 1.01
C GLY A 204 -8.54 -6.86 0.33
N VAL A 205 -8.08 -7.53 -0.73
CA VAL A 205 -6.95 -7.09 -1.54
C VAL A 205 -7.39 -7.00 -3.01
N ALA A 206 -7.14 -5.85 -3.64
CA ALA A 206 -7.23 -5.67 -5.07
C ALA A 206 -5.82 -5.50 -5.65
N LEU A 207 -5.31 -6.51 -6.36
CA LEU A 207 -4.01 -6.44 -7.00
C LEU A 207 -4.17 -6.03 -8.47
N PHE A 208 -3.49 -4.96 -8.86
CA PHE A 208 -3.46 -4.47 -10.24
C PHE A 208 -2.14 -4.87 -10.91
N LYS A 209 -2.16 -5.15 -12.22
CA LYS A 209 -1.01 -5.67 -12.98
C LYS A 209 0.21 -4.75 -12.93
N GLY A 210 0.00 -3.43 -12.95
CA GLY A 210 1.05 -2.42 -12.85
C GLY A 210 1.43 -2.02 -11.42
N GLU A 211 0.93 -2.69 -10.38
CA GLU A 211 1.34 -2.43 -9.00
C GLU A 211 2.83 -2.79 -8.78
N LEU A 212 3.48 -2.10 -7.84
CA LEU A 212 4.91 -2.21 -7.53
C LEU A 212 5.22 -3.49 -6.73
N TYR A 213 4.28 -3.86 -5.85
CA TYR A 213 4.41 -4.95 -4.90
C TYR A 213 3.38 -6.04 -5.18
N LYS A 214 3.74 -6.98 -6.06
CA LYS A 214 2.84 -8.01 -6.57
C LYS A 214 3.19 -9.36 -5.97
N PHE A 215 2.47 -9.69 -4.90
CA PHE A 215 2.71 -10.90 -4.11
C PHE A 215 1.55 -11.88 -4.20
N PRO A 216 1.80 -13.20 -4.32
CA PRO A 216 0.76 -14.22 -4.39
C PRO A 216 -0.23 -14.16 -3.21
N ARG A 217 -1.46 -14.58 -3.47
CA ARG A 217 -2.53 -14.67 -2.47
C ARG A 217 -2.08 -15.42 -1.21
N GLU A 218 -1.38 -16.53 -1.37
CA GLU A 218 -0.91 -17.32 -0.24
C GLU A 218 0.09 -16.59 0.67
N TRP A 219 0.84 -15.62 0.16
CA TRP A 219 1.72 -14.81 1.00
C TRP A 219 0.90 -13.81 1.82
N GLN A 220 -0.16 -13.26 1.24
CA GLN A 220 -1.06 -12.34 1.94
C GLN A 220 -1.84 -13.02 3.07
N GLU A 221 -2.29 -14.25 2.84
CA GLU A 221 -2.93 -15.10 3.84
C GLU A 221 -2.02 -15.39 5.06
N CYS A 222 -0.70 -15.25 4.93
CA CYS A 222 0.19 -15.35 6.07
C CYS A 222 0.08 -14.17 7.04
N TYR A 223 -0.38 -13.00 6.60
CA TYR A 223 -0.35 -11.74 7.37
C TYR A 223 -1.70 -11.08 7.58
N ALA A 224 -2.77 -11.69 7.07
CA ALA A 224 -4.11 -11.13 7.12
C ALA A 224 -5.19 -12.22 7.15
N ASN A 225 -6.31 -11.90 7.82
CA ASN A 225 -7.58 -12.60 7.67
C ASN A 225 -8.21 -12.25 6.31
N LEU A 226 -7.59 -12.79 5.26
CA LEU A 226 -7.90 -12.47 3.88
C LEU A 226 -9.26 -13.08 3.49
N LYS A 227 -10.23 -12.21 3.21
CA LYS A 227 -11.58 -12.60 2.76
C LYS A 227 -11.78 -12.44 1.26
N SER A 228 -11.05 -11.51 0.65
CA SER A 228 -11.12 -11.25 -0.78
C SER A 228 -9.73 -10.97 -1.33
N TYR A 229 -9.44 -11.53 -2.51
CA TYR A 229 -8.24 -11.28 -3.28
C TYR A 229 -8.60 -11.27 -4.76
N SER A 230 -8.55 -10.09 -5.38
CA SER A 230 -8.82 -9.88 -6.79
C SER A 230 -7.54 -9.56 -7.54
N TYR A 231 -7.44 -9.99 -8.79
CA TYR A 231 -6.39 -9.58 -9.71
C TYR A 231 -7.02 -8.90 -10.92
N TYR A 232 -6.43 -7.78 -11.36
CA TYR A 232 -6.87 -7.00 -12.51
C TYR A 232 -5.73 -6.84 -13.52
N GLU A 233 -6.03 -7.13 -14.79
CA GLU A 233 -5.09 -7.04 -15.93
C GLU A 233 -4.85 -5.60 -16.41
N ILE A 234 -5.53 -4.61 -15.82
CA ILE A 234 -5.35 -3.18 -16.10
C ILE A 234 -5.30 -2.39 -14.79
N GLY A 235 -4.52 -1.32 -14.77
CA GLY A 235 -4.26 -0.45 -13.63
C GLY A 235 -2.87 -0.64 -13.02
N GLY A 236 -2.29 0.45 -12.54
CA GLY A 236 -1.03 0.49 -11.81
C GLY A 236 -1.19 0.77 -10.32
N HIS A 237 -0.15 1.37 -9.75
CA HIS A 237 -0.07 1.72 -8.34
C HIS A 237 -1.13 2.78 -7.94
N PHE A 238 -1.46 3.69 -8.85
CA PHE A 238 -2.43 4.75 -8.62
C PHE A 238 -3.83 4.31 -9.07
N ALA A 239 -4.29 3.15 -8.59
CA ALA A 239 -5.54 2.52 -9.03
C ALA A 239 -6.78 3.46 -9.02
N ALA A 240 -6.88 4.36 -8.03
CA ALA A 240 -7.98 5.33 -7.95
C ALA A 240 -7.92 6.41 -9.04
N LEU A 241 -6.74 6.70 -9.57
CA LEU A 241 -6.49 7.66 -10.64
C LEU A 241 -6.58 6.98 -12.02
N GLU A 242 -6.10 5.74 -12.13
CA GLU A 242 -5.97 5.03 -13.41
C GLU A 242 -7.24 4.29 -13.82
N VAL A 243 -7.85 3.58 -12.87
CA VAL A 243 -9.00 2.68 -13.08
C VAL A 243 -10.04 2.82 -11.95
N PRO A 244 -10.56 4.05 -11.72
CA PRO A 244 -11.46 4.34 -10.60
C PRO A 244 -12.68 3.41 -10.53
N ASP A 245 -13.29 3.11 -11.68
CA ASP A 245 -14.48 2.26 -11.74
C ASP A 245 -14.21 0.83 -11.28
N LEU A 246 -13.04 0.26 -11.63
CA LEU A 246 -12.64 -1.07 -11.16
C LEU A 246 -12.39 -1.07 -9.66
N LEU A 247 -11.66 -0.07 -9.16
CA LEU A 247 -11.38 0.02 -7.73
C LEU A 247 -12.68 0.20 -6.92
N ILE A 248 -13.58 1.08 -7.35
CA ILE A 248 -14.89 1.30 -6.72
C ILE A 248 -15.73 0.02 -6.74
N ALA A 249 -15.77 -0.70 -7.87
CA ALA A 249 -16.50 -1.95 -7.98
C ALA A 249 -15.96 -3.02 -7.01
N ASP A 250 -14.63 -3.15 -6.89
CA ASP A 250 -14.02 -4.10 -5.97
C ASP A 250 -14.28 -3.75 -4.50
N ILE A 251 -14.13 -2.47 -4.15
CA ILE A 251 -14.45 -1.93 -2.80
C ILE A 251 -15.89 -2.26 -2.43
N ARG A 252 -16.86 -1.96 -3.32
CA ARG A 252 -18.28 -2.21 -3.09
C ARG A 252 -18.57 -3.71 -2.94
N ARG A 253 -18.01 -4.54 -3.83
CA ARG A 253 -18.14 -5.99 -3.77
C ARG A 253 -17.64 -6.54 -2.45
N TYR A 254 -16.44 -6.15 -2.04
CA TYR A 254 -15.82 -6.63 -0.81
C TYR A 254 -16.59 -6.20 0.45
N PHE A 255 -16.87 -4.91 0.62
CA PHE A 255 -17.56 -4.44 1.81
C PHE A 255 -19.03 -4.91 1.86
N GLY A 256 -19.67 -5.10 0.70
CA GLY A 256 -20.98 -5.75 0.61
C GLY A 256 -20.96 -7.17 1.16
N GLN A 257 -19.94 -7.98 0.82
CA GLN A 257 -19.78 -9.34 1.35
C GLN A 257 -19.56 -9.37 2.87
N VAL A 258 -18.73 -8.45 3.37
CA VAL A 258 -18.42 -8.36 4.81
C VAL A 258 -19.65 -7.93 5.62
N ALA A 259 -20.43 -6.97 5.13
CA ALA A 259 -21.65 -6.51 5.80
C ALA A 259 -22.67 -7.65 5.95
N VAL A 260 -22.93 -8.41 4.88
CA VAL A 260 -23.84 -9.57 4.92
C VAL A 260 -23.36 -10.61 5.93
N SER A 261 -22.04 -10.87 5.98
CA SER A 261 -21.46 -11.85 6.90
C SER A 261 -21.63 -11.42 8.37
N ALA A 262 -21.54 -10.13 8.66
CA ALA A 262 -21.75 -9.60 10.00
C ALA A 262 -23.22 -9.69 10.45
N GLU A 263 -24.17 -9.36 9.56
CA GLU A 263 -25.60 -9.47 9.86
C GLU A 263 -26.05 -10.90 10.15
N LEU A 264 -25.46 -11.90 9.49
CA LEU A 264 -25.77 -13.31 9.75
C LEU A 264 -25.26 -13.74 11.14
N LEU A 265 -24.06 -13.29 11.54
CA LEU A 265 -23.50 -13.60 12.86
C LEU A 265 -24.28 -12.95 14.00
N ASP A 266 -24.82 -11.74 13.80
CA ASP A 266 -25.64 -11.05 14.80
C ASP A 266 -27.07 -11.62 14.91
N ARG A 267 -27.54 -12.40 13.92
CA ARG A 267 -28.87 -13.05 13.95
C ARG A 267 -28.87 -14.41 14.65
N ASP A 268 -27.71 -15.07 14.72
CA ASP A 268 -27.53 -16.39 15.33
C ASP A 268 -26.98 -16.32 16.77
N ALA A 269 -26.83 -15.12 17.34
CA ALA A 269 -26.37 -14.83 18.71
C ALA A 269 -27.51 -14.37 19.63
#